data_AF-A0AAF0IR15-F1
#
_entry.id   AF-A0AAF0IR15-F1
#
_cell.length_a   1.000
_cell.length_b   1.000
_cell.length_c   1.000
_cell.angle_alpha   90.00
_cell.angle_beta   90.00
_cell.angle_gamma   90.00
#
_symmetry.space_group_name_H-M   'P 1'
#
loop_
_entity.id
_entity.type
_entity.pdbx_description
1 polymer ?
#
loop_
_entity_poly.entity_id
_entity_poly.type
_entity_poly.pdbx_seq_one_letter_code
_entity_poly.pdbx_strand_id
1 'polypeptide(L)'
;MKGLAFRKLNRSPSHRNHLLRNLVTSLLAHERIVTTVAKAKEAARQAEKMITLGKRGTPTALASAQSYLFKTGESMPRLAEMAKRYAERPGGYTRVHLMGHRKGDHAPRAVLELVDNPTDVKLDMTARAMAREADVLLRRAQKNLSIAELSSLLEAQAAIPLEADERFAPLTRRNIAKLVRFRGDAAREELARKATQYLEQMRAAEHVEGRHREDTARWDAMELSRPSRGRILTRPKTGQRAYAGQLLAEHAAQVGREKTEPRPIRGTGGRLSPTRVVTAKKPSVVRLSKGVFAKRYVRGSARAPAP
;
A
#
# COMPACT_ATOMS: atom_id res chain seq x y z
N MET A 1 6.82 -28.63 25.50
CA MET A 1 5.39 -28.23 25.35
C MET A 1 4.98 -28.40 23.89
N LYS A 2 4.09 -29.36 23.55
CA LYS A 2 3.48 -29.41 22.21
C LYS A 2 2.62 -28.16 22.05
N GLY A 3 3.04 -27.23 21.18
CA GLY A 3 2.24 -26.05 20.86
C GLY A 3 0.89 -26.46 20.26
N LEU A 4 -0.17 -25.72 20.60
CA LEU A 4 -1.48 -25.92 19.98
C LEU A 4 -1.36 -25.76 18.46
N ALA A 5 -1.70 -26.81 17.71
CA ALA A 5 -1.64 -26.83 16.24
C ALA A 5 -2.59 -25.81 15.55
N PHE A 6 -3.49 -25.18 16.30
CA PHE A 6 -4.48 -24.24 15.81
C PHE A 6 -4.97 -23.30 16.91
N ARG A 7 -5.52 -22.13 16.53
CA ARG A 7 -6.15 -21.21 17.49
C ARG A 7 -7.50 -21.74 17.95
N LYS A 8 -7.77 -21.69 19.27
CA LYS A 8 -9.07 -22.09 19.85
C LYS A 8 -10.21 -21.10 19.55
N LEU A 9 -9.89 -19.83 19.26
CA LEU A 9 -10.85 -18.75 18.94
C LEU A 9 -11.95 -18.53 20.01
N ASN A 10 -11.67 -18.90 21.27
CA ASN A 10 -12.61 -18.87 22.41
C ASN A 10 -13.97 -19.47 22.07
N ARG A 11 -13.97 -20.64 21.41
CA ARG A 11 -15.18 -21.37 20.99
C ARG A 11 -15.03 -22.87 21.25
N SER A 12 -16.16 -23.54 21.48
CA SER A 12 -16.22 -25.00 21.46
C SER A 12 -15.74 -25.55 20.10
N PRO A 13 -15.24 -26.80 20.04
CA PRO A 13 -14.76 -27.38 18.79
C PRO A 13 -15.81 -27.37 17.67
N SER A 14 -17.07 -27.71 17.98
CA SER A 14 -18.17 -27.71 17.02
C SER A 14 -18.43 -26.31 16.43
N HIS A 15 -18.58 -25.29 17.29
CA HIS A 15 -18.81 -23.91 16.87
C HIS A 15 -17.60 -23.37 16.10
N ARG A 16 -16.37 -23.66 16.54
CA ARG A 16 -15.17 -23.26 15.80
C ARG A 16 -15.15 -23.83 14.38
N ASN A 17 -15.50 -25.11 14.21
CA ASN A 17 -15.52 -25.74 12.90
C ASN A 17 -16.57 -25.10 11.99
N HIS A 18 -17.79 -24.84 12.50
CA HIS A 18 -18.84 -24.15 11.74
C HIS A 18 -18.42 -22.72 11.35
N LEU A 19 -17.80 -21.97 12.27
CA LEU A 19 -17.26 -20.64 11.98
C LEU A 19 -16.25 -20.67 10.82
N LEU A 20 -15.30 -21.62 10.83
CA LEU A 20 -14.29 -21.72 9.79
C LEU A 20 -14.90 -22.14 8.45
N ARG A 21 -15.83 -23.11 8.46
CA ARG A 21 -16.60 -23.50 7.26
C ARG A 21 -17.34 -22.31 6.66
N ASN A 22 -18.00 -21.50 7.48
CA ASN A 22 -18.67 -20.26 7.06
C ASN A 22 -17.68 -19.28 6.43
N LEU A 23 -16.55 -18.99 7.09
CA LEU A 23 -15.55 -18.05 6.58
C LEU A 23 -14.94 -18.50 5.25
N VAL A 24 -14.66 -19.80 5.09
CA VAL A 24 -14.13 -20.35 3.83
C VAL A 24 -15.19 -20.29 2.72
N THR A 25 -16.45 -20.62 3.03
CA THR A 25 -17.55 -20.53 2.07
C THR A 25 -17.75 -19.09 1.61
N SER A 26 -17.77 -18.12 2.53
CA SER A 26 -17.83 -16.69 2.19
C SER A 26 -16.62 -16.20 1.42
N LEU A 27 -15.42 -16.71 1.70
CA LEU A 27 -14.21 -16.38 0.96
C LEU A 27 -14.29 -16.88 -0.49
N LEU A 28 -14.80 -18.09 -0.73
CA LEU A 28 -14.99 -18.60 -2.09
C LEU A 28 -16.07 -17.82 -2.85
N ALA A 29 -17.13 -17.40 -2.17
CA ALA A 29 -18.23 -16.65 -2.78
C ALA A 29 -17.85 -15.21 -3.18
N HIS A 30 -17.07 -14.52 -2.34
CA HIS A 30 -16.77 -13.09 -2.52
C HIS A 30 -15.32 -12.81 -2.91
N GLU A 31 -14.45 -13.83 -2.95
CA GLU A 31 -13.00 -13.78 -3.16
C GLU A 31 -12.21 -12.93 -2.13
N ARG A 32 -12.89 -12.11 -1.32
CA ARG A 32 -12.32 -11.23 -0.30
C ARG A 32 -13.30 -11.02 0.85
N ILE A 33 -12.81 -11.19 2.07
CA ILE A 33 -13.58 -10.94 3.30
C ILE A 33 -12.74 -10.14 4.30
N VAL A 34 -13.41 -9.37 5.17
CA VAL A 34 -12.74 -8.63 6.24
C VAL A 34 -13.15 -9.18 7.60
N THR A 35 -12.18 -9.62 8.39
CA THR A 35 -12.43 -10.24 9.70
C THR A 35 -11.31 -9.92 10.69
N THR A 36 -11.32 -10.51 11.88
CA THR A 36 -10.20 -10.32 12.84
C THR A 36 -8.98 -11.12 12.41
N VAL A 37 -7.77 -10.63 12.75
CA VAL A 37 -6.51 -11.28 12.34
C VAL A 37 -6.46 -12.77 12.73
N ALA A 38 -6.94 -13.10 13.92
CA ALA A 38 -6.96 -14.48 14.41
C ALA A 38 -7.87 -15.38 13.56
N LYS A 39 -9.06 -14.90 13.18
CA LYS A 39 -10.01 -15.63 12.32
C LYS A 39 -9.48 -15.75 10.90
N ALA A 40 -8.93 -14.68 10.34
CA ALA A 40 -8.36 -14.65 8.99
C ALA A 40 -7.25 -15.69 8.82
N LYS A 41 -6.33 -15.79 9.78
CA LYS A 41 -5.21 -16.76 9.71
C LYS A 41 -5.69 -18.22 9.77
N GLU A 42 -6.71 -18.53 10.56
CA GLU A 42 -7.26 -19.89 10.60
C GLU A 42 -8.07 -20.23 9.35
N ALA A 43 -8.88 -19.28 8.87
CA ALA A 43 -9.66 -19.44 7.64
C ALA A 43 -8.76 -19.59 6.41
N ALA A 44 -7.67 -18.83 6.31
CA ALA A 44 -6.66 -18.94 5.26
C ALA A 44 -6.14 -20.37 5.12
N ARG A 45 -5.73 -20.98 6.24
CA ARG A 45 -5.22 -22.37 6.26
C ARG A 45 -6.27 -23.38 5.79
N GLN A 46 -7.53 -23.20 6.14
CA GLN A 46 -8.60 -24.12 5.70
C GLN A 46 -8.96 -23.90 4.23
N ALA A 47 -9.02 -22.64 3.78
CA ALA A 47 -9.26 -22.31 2.38
C ALA A 47 -8.18 -22.89 1.46
N GLU A 48 -6.90 -22.82 1.85
CA GLU A 48 -5.81 -23.40 1.08
C GLU A 48 -5.95 -24.91 0.90
N LYS A 49 -6.41 -25.61 1.94
CA LYS A 49 -6.71 -27.05 1.84
C LYS A 49 -7.87 -27.32 0.89
N MET A 50 -8.95 -26.54 0.98
CA MET A 50 -10.10 -26.72 0.09
C MET A 50 -9.72 -26.50 -1.38
N ILE A 51 -8.95 -25.44 -1.68
CA ILE A 51 -8.45 -25.19 -3.04
C ILE A 51 -7.53 -26.33 -3.50
N THR A 52 -6.70 -26.88 -2.61
CA THR A 52 -5.85 -28.03 -2.94
C THR A 52 -6.69 -29.28 -3.27
N LEU A 53 -7.79 -29.53 -2.54
CA LEU A 53 -8.72 -30.62 -2.88
C LEU A 53 -9.40 -30.36 -4.23
N GLY A 54 -9.85 -29.13 -4.49
CA GLY A 54 -10.41 -28.73 -5.78
C GLY A 54 -9.44 -28.96 -6.94
N LYS A 55 -8.16 -28.61 -6.77
CA LYS A 55 -7.10 -28.86 -7.75
C LYS A 55 -6.82 -30.34 -7.99
N ARG A 56 -6.94 -31.19 -6.97
CA ARG A 56 -6.76 -32.64 -7.12
C ARG A 56 -7.83 -33.26 -8.02
N GLY A 57 -9.06 -32.75 -7.98
CA GLY A 57 -10.14 -33.15 -8.88
C GLY A 57 -10.65 -34.59 -8.75
N THR A 58 -10.07 -35.44 -7.88
CA THR A 58 -10.55 -36.81 -7.68
C THR A 58 -11.94 -36.82 -7.04
N PRO A 59 -12.82 -37.81 -7.35
CA PRO A 59 -14.15 -37.89 -6.76
C PRO A 59 -14.13 -37.84 -5.22
N THR A 60 -13.13 -38.49 -4.60
CA THR A 60 -12.92 -38.49 -3.14
C THR A 60 -12.51 -37.12 -2.60
N ALA A 61 -11.68 -36.37 -3.33
CA ALA A 61 -11.28 -35.02 -2.94
C ALA A 61 -12.45 -34.04 -3.06
N LEU A 62 -13.26 -34.17 -4.11
CA LEU A 62 -14.45 -33.35 -4.31
C LEU A 62 -15.53 -33.65 -3.27
N ALA A 63 -15.78 -34.92 -2.94
CA ALA A 63 -16.69 -35.30 -1.85
C ALA A 63 -16.23 -34.76 -0.49
N SER A 64 -14.90 -34.77 -0.24
CA SER A 64 -14.32 -34.18 0.97
C SER A 64 -14.53 -32.66 1.03
N ALA A 65 -14.36 -31.95 -0.08
CA ALA A 65 -14.63 -30.52 -0.16
C ALA A 65 -16.13 -30.21 0.02
N GLN A 66 -17.00 -31.00 -0.62
CA GLN A 66 -18.46 -30.87 -0.56
C GLN A 66 -18.99 -31.06 0.87
N SER A 67 -18.45 -32.04 1.62
CA SER A 67 -18.84 -32.26 3.02
C SER A 67 -18.43 -31.11 3.95
N TYR A 68 -17.36 -30.37 3.60
CA TYR A 68 -16.85 -29.25 4.39
C TYR A 68 -17.56 -27.93 4.07
N LEU A 69 -17.84 -27.62 2.81
CA LEU A 69 -18.41 -26.33 2.41
C LEU A 69 -19.91 -26.23 2.75
N PHE A 70 -20.39 -25.01 2.95
CA PHE A 70 -21.83 -24.74 2.97
C PHE A 70 -22.31 -24.32 1.57
N LYS A 71 -23.62 -24.36 1.34
CA LYS A 71 -24.25 -23.97 0.07
C LYS A 71 -23.55 -24.60 -1.13
N THR A 72 -23.46 -25.93 -1.14
CA THR A 72 -22.65 -26.69 -2.11
C THR A 72 -22.99 -26.38 -3.57
N GLY A 73 -24.27 -26.08 -3.87
CA GLY A 73 -24.69 -25.65 -5.20
C GLY A 73 -24.00 -24.37 -5.71
N GLU A 74 -23.62 -23.46 -4.82
CA GLU A 74 -22.89 -22.23 -5.17
C GLU A 74 -21.38 -22.37 -4.95
N SER A 75 -20.96 -23.02 -3.86
CA SER A 75 -19.56 -23.06 -3.44
C SER A 75 -18.70 -24.03 -4.23
N MET A 76 -19.26 -25.14 -4.73
CA MET A 76 -18.52 -26.10 -5.55
C MET A 76 -18.16 -25.54 -6.94
N PRO A 77 -19.06 -24.86 -7.68
CA PRO A 77 -18.68 -24.16 -8.91
C PRO A 77 -17.56 -23.13 -8.68
N ARG A 78 -17.67 -22.32 -7.62
CA ARG A 78 -16.61 -21.36 -7.25
C ARG A 78 -15.29 -22.05 -6.94
N LEU A 79 -15.31 -23.19 -6.24
CA LEU A 79 -14.11 -23.97 -5.98
C LEU A 79 -13.47 -24.48 -7.28
N ALA A 80 -14.27 -24.91 -8.26
CA ALA A 80 -13.77 -25.33 -9.56
C ALA A 80 -13.15 -24.16 -10.35
N GLU A 81 -13.74 -22.96 -10.30
CA GLU A 81 -13.13 -21.74 -10.85
C GLU A 81 -11.77 -21.46 -10.22
N MET A 82 -11.66 -21.56 -8.88
CA MET A 82 -10.40 -21.35 -8.17
C MET A 82 -9.37 -22.43 -8.49
N ALA A 83 -9.79 -23.69 -8.65
CA ALA A 83 -8.92 -24.78 -9.02
C ALA A 83 -8.27 -24.55 -10.40
N LYS A 84 -9.04 -24.06 -11.38
CA LYS A 84 -8.54 -23.64 -12.69
C LYS A 84 -7.57 -22.46 -12.57
N ARG A 85 -7.95 -21.41 -11.86
CA ARG A 85 -7.11 -20.20 -11.65
C ARG A 85 -5.74 -20.55 -11.05
N TYR A 86 -5.70 -21.51 -10.13
CA TYR A 86 -4.48 -21.84 -9.40
C TYR A 86 -3.80 -23.12 -9.87
N ALA A 87 -4.12 -23.65 -11.06
CA ALA A 87 -3.58 -24.91 -11.57
C ALA A 87 -2.04 -25.00 -11.43
N GLU A 88 -1.34 -23.96 -11.88
CA GLU A 88 0.14 -23.90 -11.89
C GLU A 88 0.77 -23.47 -10.56
N ARG A 89 -0.02 -22.91 -9.63
CA ARG A 89 0.49 -22.33 -8.38
C ARG A 89 0.68 -23.40 -7.30
N PRO A 90 1.89 -23.64 -6.75
CA PRO A 90 2.13 -24.64 -5.71
C PRO A 90 1.84 -24.07 -4.31
N GLY A 91 0.56 -23.87 -3.98
CA GLY A 91 0.13 -23.33 -2.68
C GLY A 91 0.17 -21.80 -2.57
N GLY A 92 -0.16 -21.27 -1.39
CA GLY A 92 -0.21 -19.82 -1.17
C GLY A 92 -1.30 -19.13 -1.97
N TYR A 93 -2.49 -19.72 -1.99
CA TYR A 93 -3.67 -19.20 -2.71
C TYR A 93 -4.36 -18.05 -1.99
N THR A 94 -4.05 -17.86 -0.70
CA THR A 94 -4.67 -16.83 0.13
C THR A 94 -3.65 -15.79 0.57
N ARG A 95 -4.13 -14.57 0.83
CA ARG A 95 -3.33 -13.48 1.38
C ARG A 95 -4.07 -12.81 2.52
N VAL A 96 -3.34 -12.53 3.60
CA VAL A 96 -3.86 -11.81 4.78
C VAL A 96 -3.18 -10.45 4.87
N HIS A 97 -3.93 -9.38 4.66
CA HIS A 97 -3.47 -8.01 4.85
C HIS A 97 -3.96 -7.47 6.18
N LEU A 98 -3.06 -6.90 6.99
CA LEU A 98 -3.45 -6.25 8.23
C LEU A 98 -4.20 -4.95 7.93
N MET A 99 -5.35 -4.76 8.58
CA MET A 99 -6.28 -3.65 8.35
C MET A 99 -6.57 -2.93 9.67
N GLY A 100 -5.53 -2.37 10.30
CA GLY A 100 -5.67 -1.58 11.53
C GLY A 100 -6.47 -2.29 12.64
N HIS A 101 -7.10 -1.49 13.50
CA HIS A 101 -7.96 -1.96 14.58
C HIS A 101 -9.39 -1.49 14.38
N ARG A 102 -10.35 -2.32 14.78
CA ARG A 102 -11.78 -1.96 14.75
C ARG A 102 -12.07 -0.88 15.79
N LYS A 103 -12.85 0.13 15.40
CA LYS A 103 -13.36 1.16 16.32
C LYS A 103 -14.33 0.52 17.31
N GLY A 104 -14.20 0.85 18.60
CA GLY A 104 -15.00 0.27 19.69
C GLY A 104 -14.22 -0.74 20.51
N ASP A 105 -13.99 -1.95 19.97
CA ASP A 105 -13.34 -3.04 20.71
C ASP A 105 -11.83 -3.17 20.46
N HIS A 106 -11.23 -2.25 19.69
CA HIS A 106 -9.81 -2.25 19.31
C HIS A 106 -9.32 -3.61 18.77
N ALA A 107 -10.22 -4.43 18.20
CA ALA A 107 -9.84 -5.74 17.71
C ALA A 107 -9.01 -5.61 16.42
N PRO A 108 -7.85 -6.28 16.31
CA PRO A 108 -7.03 -6.19 15.11
C PRO A 108 -7.76 -6.86 13.94
N ARG A 109 -7.97 -6.11 12.85
CA ARG A 109 -8.64 -6.59 11.65
C ARG A 109 -7.63 -6.97 10.56
N ALA A 110 -8.08 -7.83 9.67
CA ALA A 110 -7.38 -8.17 8.44
C ALA A 110 -8.36 -8.40 7.29
N VAL A 111 -7.89 -8.09 6.10
CA VAL A 111 -8.50 -8.53 4.84
C VAL A 111 -7.91 -9.89 4.50
N LEU A 112 -8.76 -10.91 4.36
CA LEU A 112 -8.41 -12.20 3.79
C LEU A 112 -8.92 -12.23 2.36
N GLU A 113 -8.02 -12.45 1.41
CA GLU A 113 -8.35 -12.50 -0.02
C GLU A 113 -7.74 -13.73 -0.71
N LEU A 114 -8.36 -14.12 -1.82
CA LEU A 114 -7.80 -15.04 -2.80
C LEU A 114 -6.83 -14.29 -3.70
N VAL A 115 -5.65 -14.86 -3.97
CA VAL A 115 -4.63 -14.22 -4.80
C VAL A 115 -5.09 -14.13 -6.26
N ASP A 116 -4.67 -13.13 -7.02
CA ASP A 116 -5.05 -12.99 -8.45
C ASP A 116 -6.56 -12.79 -8.66
N ASN A 117 -7.26 -12.25 -7.65
CA ASN A 117 -8.67 -11.88 -7.77
C ASN A 117 -8.84 -10.55 -8.56
N PRO A 118 -10.00 -10.29 -9.17
CA PRO A 118 -10.25 -9.04 -9.93
C PRO A 118 -10.05 -7.75 -9.11
N THR A 119 -10.19 -7.85 -7.79
CA THR A 119 -10.07 -6.75 -6.82
C THR A 119 -8.87 -6.93 -5.86
N ASP A 120 -7.77 -7.53 -6.32
CA ASP A 120 -6.60 -7.88 -5.48
C ASP A 120 -6.01 -6.60 -4.86
N VAL A 121 -6.02 -6.54 -3.53
CA VAL A 121 -5.54 -5.38 -2.77
C VAL A 121 -4.05 -5.18 -2.99
N LYS A 122 -3.27 -6.26 -3.12
CA LYS A 122 -1.82 -6.17 -3.36
C LYS A 122 -1.52 -5.57 -4.72
N LEU A 123 -2.30 -5.93 -5.74
CA LEU A 123 -2.18 -5.36 -7.09
C LEU A 123 -2.50 -3.87 -7.05
N ASP A 124 -3.61 -3.51 -6.43
CA ASP A 124 -4.06 -2.13 -6.30
C ASP A 124 -3.03 -1.23 -5.58
N MET A 125 -2.52 -1.70 -4.44
CA MET A 125 -1.47 -1.00 -3.69
C MET A 125 -0.17 -0.86 -4.48
N THR A 126 0.19 -1.86 -5.29
CA THR A 126 1.41 -1.83 -6.11
C THR A 126 1.25 -0.84 -7.26
N ALA A 127 0.09 -0.81 -7.92
CA ALA A 127 -0.23 0.16 -8.96
C ALA A 127 -0.19 1.61 -8.42
N ARG A 128 -0.75 1.86 -7.22
CA ARG A 128 -0.64 3.17 -6.56
C ARG A 128 0.80 3.57 -6.26
N ALA A 129 1.63 2.62 -5.81
CA ALA A 129 3.04 2.87 -5.54
C ALA A 129 3.79 3.21 -6.84
N MET A 130 3.56 2.47 -7.92
CA MET A 130 4.12 2.74 -9.24
C MET A 130 3.72 4.14 -9.73
N ALA A 131 2.43 4.48 -9.66
CA ALA A 131 1.93 5.79 -10.05
C ALA A 131 2.62 6.91 -9.26
N ARG A 132 2.80 6.73 -7.94
CA ARG A 132 3.45 7.73 -7.10
C ARG A 132 4.93 7.89 -7.42
N GLU A 133 5.65 6.79 -7.62
CA GLU A 133 7.06 6.80 -7.99
C GLU A 133 7.26 7.42 -9.39
N ALA A 134 6.40 7.08 -10.34
CA ALA A 134 6.37 7.70 -11.67
C ALA A 134 6.14 9.22 -11.58
N ASP A 135 5.15 9.68 -10.80
CA ASP A 135 4.90 11.12 -10.62
C ASP A 135 6.13 11.83 -10.03
N VAL A 136 6.78 11.24 -9.03
CA VAL A 136 8.00 11.79 -8.43
C VAL A 136 9.13 11.88 -9.45
N LEU A 137 9.33 10.86 -10.28
CA LEU A 137 10.34 10.86 -11.34
C LEU A 137 10.06 11.94 -12.39
N LEU A 138 8.80 12.07 -12.82
CA LEU A 138 8.37 13.08 -13.78
C LEU A 138 8.61 14.49 -13.25
N ARG A 139 8.31 14.75 -11.96
CA ARG A 139 8.64 16.04 -11.32
C ARG A 139 10.14 16.26 -11.14
N ARG A 140 10.91 15.22 -10.80
CA ARG A 140 12.39 15.31 -10.66
C ARG A 140 13.06 15.70 -11.95
N ALA A 141 12.57 15.16 -13.05
CA ALA A 141 13.10 15.47 -14.37
C ALA A 141 12.95 16.96 -14.71
N GLN A 142 12.10 17.72 -13.99
CA GLN A 142 11.78 19.14 -14.28
C GLN A 142 11.47 19.38 -15.75
N LYS A 143 11.08 18.33 -16.48
CA LYS A 143 10.74 18.46 -17.86
C LYS A 143 9.30 18.94 -17.89
N ASN A 144 9.07 20.06 -18.54
CA ASN A 144 7.83 20.33 -19.24
C ASN A 144 7.70 19.29 -20.37
N LEU A 145 7.68 18.00 -20.04
CA LEU A 145 7.37 16.96 -21.01
C LEU A 145 5.92 17.21 -21.40
N SER A 146 5.72 17.54 -22.67
CA SER A 146 4.39 17.45 -23.26
C SER A 146 3.86 16.03 -23.03
N ILE A 147 2.53 15.90 -22.94
CA ILE A 147 1.88 14.59 -22.78
C ILE A 147 2.37 13.61 -23.86
N ALA A 148 2.65 14.13 -25.07
CA ALA A 148 3.19 13.38 -26.20
C ALA A 148 4.60 12.82 -25.96
N GLU A 149 5.55 13.61 -25.44
CA GLU A 149 6.90 13.11 -25.16
C GLU A 149 6.91 12.09 -24.01
N LEU A 150 5.97 12.24 -23.07
CA LEU A 150 5.77 11.30 -21.96
C LEU A 150 5.23 9.96 -22.46
N SER A 151 4.31 9.98 -23.43
CA SER A 151 3.85 8.78 -24.17
C SER A 151 5.00 8.14 -24.95
N SER A 152 5.79 8.94 -25.68
CA SER A 152 6.93 8.44 -26.46
C SER A 152 8.03 7.80 -25.59
N LEU A 153 8.25 8.31 -24.36
CA LEU A 153 9.18 7.69 -23.41
C LEU A 153 8.62 6.40 -22.84
N LEU A 154 7.32 6.35 -22.52
CA LEU A 154 6.64 5.12 -22.08
C LEU A 154 6.67 4.05 -23.19
N GLU A 155 6.51 4.45 -24.45
CA GLU A 155 6.57 3.60 -25.65
C GLU A 155 8.01 3.15 -25.96
N ALA A 156 9.00 4.06 -25.93
CA ALA A 156 10.42 3.72 -26.12
C ALA A 156 11.00 2.86 -24.98
N GLN A 157 10.38 2.91 -23.79
CA GLN A 157 10.73 2.08 -22.63
C GLN A 157 9.92 0.80 -22.53
N ALA A 158 8.98 0.55 -23.47
CA ALA A 158 8.20 -0.68 -23.52
C ALA A 158 9.06 -1.95 -23.73
N ALA A 159 10.35 -1.80 -24.00
CA ALA A 159 11.31 -2.91 -24.10
C ALA A 159 11.75 -3.48 -22.74
N ILE A 160 11.68 -2.71 -21.64
CA ILE A 160 12.10 -3.18 -20.31
C ILE A 160 10.88 -3.74 -19.55
N PRO A 161 10.90 -5.01 -19.09
CA PRO A 161 9.80 -5.53 -18.29
C PRO A 161 9.69 -4.75 -16.97
N LEU A 162 8.47 -4.42 -16.55
CA LEU A 162 8.16 -3.58 -15.38
C LEU A 162 8.91 -4.01 -14.10
N GLU A 163 9.10 -5.32 -13.91
CA GLU A 163 9.82 -5.89 -12.77
C GLU A 163 11.34 -5.62 -12.77
N ALA A 164 11.94 -5.37 -13.94
CA ALA A 164 13.36 -5.10 -14.10
C ALA A 164 13.69 -3.60 -14.06
N ASP A 165 12.68 -2.73 -14.21
CA ASP A 165 12.86 -1.29 -14.31
C ASP A 165 13.46 -0.67 -13.03
N GLU A 166 14.74 -0.30 -13.09
CA GLU A 166 15.51 0.22 -11.96
C GLU A 166 15.03 1.57 -11.45
N ARG A 167 14.18 2.27 -12.22
CA ARG A 167 13.58 3.54 -11.82
C ARG A 167 12.65 3.37 -10.62
N PHE A 168 12.06 2.18 -10.47
CA PHE A 168 11.22 1.86 -9.32
C PHE A 168 12.03 1.36 -8.12
N ALA A 169 11.54 1.68 -6.92
CA ALA A 169 12.13 1.24 -5.67
C ALA A 169 12.21 -0.30 -5.60
N PRO A 170 13.24 -0.87 -4.94
CA PRO A 170 13.44 -2.33 -4.89
C PRO A 170 12.23 -3.11 -4.35
N LEU A 171 11.49 -2.52 -3.40
CA LEU A 171 10.29 -3.15 -2.85
C LEU A 171 9.13 -3.18 -3.85
N THR A 172 8.99 -2.12 -4.65
CA THR A 172 7.96 -1.99 -5.69
C THR A 172 8.23 -3.00 -6.80
N ARG A 173 9.47 -3.06 -7.31
CA ARG A 173 9.92 -4.11 -8.24
C ARG A 173 9.66 -5.52 -7.73
N ARG A 174 10.01 -5.81 -6.48
CA ARG A 174 9.76 -7.13 -5.87
C ARG A 174 8.26 -7.46 -5.80
N ASN A 175 7.40 -6.48 -5.60
CA ASN A 175 5.96 -6.70 -5.59
C ASN A 175 5.41 -6.94 -6.99
N ILE A 176 5.87 -6.18 -7.99
CA ILE A 176 5.53 -6.38 -9.40
C ILE A 176 5.92 -7.80 -9.83
N ALA A 177 7.17 -8.21 -9.58
CA ALA A 177 7.66 -9.55 -9.91
C ALA A 177 6.79 -10.67 -9.30
N LYS A 178 6.28 -10.48 -8.07
CA LYS A 178 5.40 -11.46 -7.41
C LYS A 178 4.02 -11.56 -8.05
N LEU A 179 3.48 -10.44 -8.55
CA LEU A 179 2.16 -10.40 -9.20
C LEU A 179 2.24 -10.95 -10.62
N VAL A 180 3.33 -10.65 -11.33
CA VAL A 180 3.56 -11.10 -12.71
C VAL A 180 3.86 -12.59 -12.79
N ARG A 181 4.55 -13.17 -11.78
CA ARG A 181 5.06 -14.56 -11.80
C ARG A 181 4.09 -15.64 -12.31
N PHE A 182 2.79 -15.54 -12.00
CA PHE A 182 1.78 -16.54 -12.38
C PHE A 182 0.71 -16.03 -13.35
N ARG A 183 0.71 -14.73 -13.66
CA ARG A 183 -0.28 -14.09 -14.52
C ARG A 183 0.29 -13.60 -15.86
N GLY A 184 1.63 -13.60 -15.99
CA GLY A 184 2.33 -13.18 -17.19
C GLY A 184 2.01 -11.74 -17.62
N ASP A 185 1.87 -11.56 -18.93
CA ASP A 185 1.64 -10.25 -19.56
C ASP A 185 0.33 -9.60 -19.14
N ALA A 186 -0.73 -10.39 -18.93
CA ALA A 186 -2.02 -9.88 -18.49
C ALA A 186 -1.93 -9.12 -17.16
N ALA A 187 -1.04 -9.53 -16.24
CA ALA A 187 -0.80 -8.77 -15.02
C ALA A 187 0.02 -7.50 -15.24
N ARG A 188 0.97 -7.51 -16.19
CA ARG A 188 1.77 -6.33 -16.55
C ARG A 188 0.86 -5.25 -17.12
N GLU A 189 0.01 -5.62 -18.06
CA GLU A 189 -0.99 -4.72 -18.67
C GLU A 189 -1.98 -4.18 -17.63
N GLU A 190 -2.53 -5.04 -16.76
CA GLU A 190 -3.46 -4.59 -15.73
C GLU A 190 -2.79 -3.62 -14.74
N LEU A 191 -1.55 -3.91 -14.33
CA LEU A 191 -0.77 -3.03 -13.46
C LEU A 191 -0.49 -1.68 -14.14
N ALA A 192 -0.05 -1.68 -15.39
CA ALA A 192 0.23 -0.47 -16.15
C ALA A 192 -1.03 0.38 -16.32
N ARG A 193 -2.15 -0.25 -16.68
CA ARG A 193 -3.46 0.43 -16.82
C ARG A 193 -3.90 1.06 -15.50
N LYS A 194 -3.89 0.30 -14.40
CA LYS A 194 -4.28 0.82 -13.08
C LYS A 194 -3.32 1.91 -12.59
N ALA A 195 -2.00 1.76 -12.82
CA ALA A 195 -1.03 2.77 -12.43
C ALA A 195 -1.24 4.08 -13.21
N THR A 196 -1.55 3.99 -14.50
CA THR A 196 -1.90 5.15 -15.34
C THR A 196 -3.16 5.84 -14.83
N GLN A 197 -4.23 5.07 -14.59
CA GLN A 197 -5.47 5.61 -14.00
C GLN A 197 -5.21 6.30 -12.65
N TYR A 198 -4.37 5.71 -11.79
CA TYR A 198 -4.02 6.33 -10.51
C TYR A 198 -3.19 7.60 -10.67
N LEU A 199 -2.26 7.63 -11.64
CA LEU A 199 -1.47 8.82 -11.96
C LEU A 199 -2.36 9.96 -12.45
N GLU A 200 -3.29 9.67 -13.36
CA GLU A 200 -4.29 10.61 -13.86
C GLU A 200 -5.17 11.13 -12.73
N GLN A 201 -5.72 10.25 -11.90
CA GLN A 201 -6.52 10.65 -10.73
C GLN A 201 -5.74 11.55 -9.78
N MET A 202 -4.47 11.22 -9.50
CA MET A 202 -3.63 12.05 -8.63
C MET A 202 -3.37 13.44 -9.22
N ARG A 203 -3.08 13.54 -10.52
CA ARG A 203 -2.82 14.81 -11.19
C ARG A 203 -4.09 15.64 -11.36
N ALA A 204 -5.21 15.01 -11.69
CA ALA A 204 -6.51 15.66 -11.76
C ALA A 204 -6.94 16.20 -10.38
N ALA A 205 -6.79 15.40 -9.32
CA ALA A 205 -7.09 15.85 -7.96
C ALA A 205 -6.21 17.04 -7.53
N GLU A 206 -4.92 17.04 -7.87
CA GLU A 206 -4.04 18.18 -7.62
C GLU A 206 -4.46 19.42 -8.43
N HIS A 207 -4.92 19.24 -9.67
CA HIS A 207 -5.38 20.34 -10.51
C HIS A 207 -6.69 20.96 -9.99
N VAL A 208 -7.64 20.12 -9.54
CA VAL A 208 -8.96 20.55 -9.04
C VAL A 208 -8.88 21.12 -7.63
N GLU A 209 -8.32 20.37 -6.68
CA GLU A 209 -8.29 20.80 -5.27
C GLU A 209 -7.17 21.82 -5.03
N GLY A 210 -6.10 21.76 -5.83
CA GLY A 210 -4.89 22.55 -5.59
C GLY A 210 -4.15 22.10 -4.33
N ARG A 211 -2.96 22.68 -4.14
CA ARG A 211 -2.17 22.48 -2.91
C ARG A 211 -2.89 23.10 -1.72
N HIS A 212 -2.66 22.54 -0.52
CA HIS A 212 -3.10 23.19 0.72
C HIS A 212 -2.52 24.61 0.79
N ARG A 213 -3.38 25.61 0.63
CA ARG A 213 -3.02 27.02 0.59
C ARG A 213 -4.04 27.85 1.35
N GLU A 214 -3.64 29.07 1.69
CA GLU A 214 -4.60 30.05 2.18
C GLU A 214 -5.54 30.44 1.03
N ASP A 215 -6.82 30.44 1.32
CA ASP A 215 -7.84 30.82 0.37
C ASP A 215 -8.05 32.33 0.44
N THR A 216 -7.21 33.06 -0.29
CA THR A 216 -7.27 34.52 -0.34
C THR A 216 -8.59 34.99 -0.92
N ALA A 217 -9.11 34.33 -1.95
CA ALA A 217 -10.39 34.69 -2.56
C ALA A 217 -11.56 34.56 -1.57
N ARG A 218 -11.63 33.45 -0.82
CA ARG A 218 -12.65 33.29 0.23
C ARG A 218 -12.43 34.21 1.42
N TRP A 219 -11.18 34.51 1.75
CA TRP A 219 -10.84 35.48 2.80
C TRP A 219 -11.31 36.89 2.44
N ASP A 220 -11.05 37.31 1.19
CA ASP A 220 -11.42 38.62 0.68
C ASP A 220 -12.95 38.73 0.52
N ALA A 221 -13.61 37.66 0.05
CA ALA A 221 -15.07 37.56 -0.05
C ALA A 221 -15.78 37.43 1.30
N MET A 222 -15.07 37.08 2.37
CA MET A 222 -15.70 36.84 3.68
C MET A 222 -16.26 38.11 4.31
N GLU A 223 -15.99 39.32 3.77
CA GLU A 223 -16.47 40.63 4.24
C GLU A 223 -16.68 40.68 5.77
N LEU A 224 -15.75 40.08 6.52
CA LEU A 224 -15.82 40.05 7.96
C LEU A 224 -15.45 41.47 8.37
N SER A 225 -16.48 42.29 8.62
CA SER A 225 -16.39 43.50 9.42
C SER A 225 -15.36 43.21 10.50
N ARG A 226 -14.21 43.90 10.41
CA ARG A 226 -13.03 43.65 11.23
C ARG A 226 -13.53 43.38 12.65
N PRO A 227 -13.35 42.17 13.21
CA PRO A 227 -13.95 41.86 14.50
C PRO A 227 -13.49 42.93 15.48
N SER A 228 -14.45 43.58 16.14
CA SER A 228 -14.18 44.56 17.20
C SER A 228 -13.18 43.92 18.17
N ARG A 229 -12.00 44.53 18.29
CA ARG A 229 -10.84 44.18 19.14
C ARG A 229 -10.87 42.77 19.76
N GLY A 230 -10.02 41.86 19.26
CA GLY A 230 -9.55 40.70 20.04
C GLY A 230 -9.71 39.31 19.41
N ARG A 231 -10.36 39.14 18.25
CA ARG A 231 -10.38 37.86 17.51
C ARG A 231 -9.39 37.88 16.36
N ILE A 232 -8.32 37.08 16.45
CA ILE A 232 -7.49 36.73 15.30
C ILE A 232 -8.30 35.78 14.43
N LEU A 233 -8.85 36.27 13.32
CA LEU A 233 -9.50 35.42 12.32
C LEU A 233 -8.41 34.59 11.63
N THR A 234 -8.44 33.28 11.82
CA THR A 234 -7.60 32.35 11.08
C THR A 234 -7.99 32.38 9.61
N ARG A 235 -7.04 32.59 8.71
CA ARG A 235 -7.31 32.57 7.26
C ARG A 235 -7.90 31.21 6.85
N PRO A 236 -9.02 31.19 6.11
CA PRO A 236 -9.57 29.96 5.58
C PRO A 236 -8.52 29.33 4.66
N LYS A 237 -8.46 28.00 4.69
CA LYS A 237 -7.54 27.23 3.85
C LYS A 237 -8.34 26.37 2.89
N THR A 238 -7.85 26.25 1.67
CA THR A 238 -8.37 25.35 0.64
C THR A 238 -7.31 24.36 0.19
N GLY A 239 -7.74 23.38 -0.60
CA GLY A 239 -6.91 22.33 -1.16
C GLY A 239 -6.53 21.21 -0.20
N GLN A 240 -5.91 20.18 -0.77
CA GLN A 240 -5.70 18.92 -0.09
C GLN A 240 -4.59 19.03 0.97
N ARG A 241 -4.94 18.76 2.24
CA ARG A 241 -3.94 18.65 3.30
C ARG A 241 -3.18 17.34 3.14
N ALA A 242 -1.85 17.41 3.13
CA ALA A 242 -1.03 16.20 3.21
C ALA A 242 -1.30 15.48 4.54
N TYR A 243 -1.54 14.17 4.48
CA TYR A 243 -1.67 13.37 5.69
C TYR A 243 -0.33 13.29 6.44
N ALA A 244 -0.37 13.05 7.75
CA ALA A 244 0.84 12.91 8.56
C ALA A 244 1.78 11.82 7.99
N GLY A 245 3.03 12.18 7.71
CA GLY A 245 4.04 11.28 7.12
C GLY A 245 3.97 11.15 5.59
N GLN A 246 2.96 11.71 4.93
CA GLN A 246 2.90 11.79 3.47
C GLN A 246 3.80 12.93 2.98
N LEU A 247 4.82 12.58 2.19
CA LEU A 247 5.59 13.57 1.45
C LEU A 247 4.81 14.04 0.23
N LEU A 248 4.70 15.35 0.03
CA LEU A 248 4.31 15.92 -1.26
C LEU A 248 5.29 15.45 -2.34
N ALA A 249 4.81 15.24 -3.57
CA ALA A 249 5.61 14.65 -4.63
C ALA A 249 6.84 15.52 -4.97
N GLU A 250 6.71 16.85 -4.90
CA GLU A 250 7.80 17.81 -5.06
C GLU A 250 8.88 17.67 -3.97
N HIS A 251 8.45 17.55 -2.70
CA HIS A 251 9.39 17.32 -1.60
C HIS A 251 10.04 15.95 -1.70
N ALA A 252 9.30 14.91 -2.10
CA ALA A 252 9.84 13.58 -2.36
C ALA A 252 10.85 13.58 -3.52
N ALA A 253 10.61 14.41 -4.53
CA ALA A 253 11.52 14.62 -5.65
C ALA A 253 12.86 15.21 -5.19
N GLN A 254 12.85 16.07 -4.16
CA GLN A 254 14.06 16.69 -3.62
C GLN A 254 14.85 15.79 -2.66
N VAL A 255 14.23 14.77 -2.05
CA VAL A 255 14.89 13.86 -1.10
C VAL A 255 16.15 13.22 -1.72
N GLY A 256 17.27 13.31 -1.00
CA GLY A 256 18.56 12.79 -1.42
C GLY A 256 19.39 13.75 -2.30
N ARG A 257 18.80 14.86 -2.79
CA ARG A 257 19.60 15.92 -3.41
C ARG A 257 20.43 16.62 -2.35
N GLU A 258 21.67 16.88 -2.70
CA GLU A 258 22.55 17.78 -1.99
C GLU A 258 22.22 19.20 -2.41
N LYS A 259 21.95 20.05 -1.43
CA LYS A 259 21.75 21.48 -1.63
C LYS A 259 22.80 22.22 -0.83
N THR A 260 23.47 23.14 -1.48
CA THR A 260 24.39 24.06 -0.84
C THR A 260 23.57 25.19 -0.22
N GLU A 261 23.57 25.27 1.11
CA GLU A 261 22.86 26.31 1.86
C GLU A 261 23.86 27.13 2.70
N PRO A 262 23.66 28.45 2.84
CA PRO A 262 24.51 29.27 3.70
C PRO A 262 24.38 28.79 5.15
N ARG A 263 25.49 28.58 5.87
CA ARG A 263 25.42 28.30 7.31
C ARG A 263 24.87 29.55 8.02
N PRO A 264 23.89 29.40 8.93
CA PRO A 264 23.41 30.52 9.72
C PRO A 264 24.58 31.07 10.56
N ILE A 265 24.85 32.37 10.41
CA ILE A 265 25.92 33.06 11.13
C ILE A 265 25.49 33.16 12.59
N ARG A 266 26.22 32.49 13.50
CA ARG A 266 26.13 32.78 14.94
C ARG A 266 27.20 33.83 15.25
N GLY A 267 26.81 35.10 15.26
CA GLY A 267 27.68 36.21 15.69
C GLY A 267 27.50 37.49 14.85
N THR A 268 27.62 38.64 15.51
CA THR A 268 27.49 40.02 14.97
C THR A 268 28.73 40.49 14.22
N GLY A 269 29.37 39.63 13.44
CA GLY A 269 30.57 39.95 12.68
C GLY A 269 30.38 39.58 11.22
N GLY A 270 30.08 40.56 10.37
CA GLY A 270 29.86 40.36 8.95
C GLY A 270 31.10 39.85 8.23
N ARG A 271 31.11 38.56 7.87
CA ARG A 271 31.82 37.99 6.71
C ARG A 271 30.97 36.85 6.13
N LEU A 272 31.07 36.66 4.82
CA LEU A 272 30.33 35.68 4.01
C LEU A 272 30.16 34.34 4.74
N SER A 273 28.91 33.91 4.91
CA SER A 273 28.56 32.67 5.59
C SER A 273 29.15 31.48 4.84
N PRO A 274 30.00 30.64 5.46
CA PRO A 274 30.50 29.44 4.81
C PRO A 274 29.31 28.56 4.41
N THR A 275 29.28 28.11 3.16
CA THR A 275 28.23 27.22 2.66
C THR A 275 28.35 25.83 3.26
N ARG A 276 27.22 25.20 3.56
CA ARG A 276 27.14 23.79 3.95
C ARG A 276 26.35 23.02 2.90
N VAL A 277 26.84 21.85 2.54
CA VAL A 277 26.05 20.87 1.80
C VAL A 277 25.07 20.19 2.76
N VAL A 278 23.79 20.37 2.50
CA VAL A 278 22.69 19.74 3.23
C VAL A 278 22.01 18.76 2.29
N THR A 279 22.02 17.48 2.65
CA THR A 279 21.22 16.47 1.95
C THR A 279 19.78 16.57 2.42
N ALA A 280 18.83 16.72 1.48
CA ALA A 280 17.40 16.69 1.80
C ALA A 280 17.04 15.33 2.40
N LYS A 281 16.86 15.28 3.73
CA LYS A 281 16.55 14.05 4.45
C LYS A 281 15.15 13.58 4.10
N LYS A 282 14.95 12.26 4.03
CA LYS A 282 13.60 11.69 4.16
C LYS A 282 13.01 12.24 5.46
N PRO A 283 11.80 12.82 5.46
CA PRO A 283 11.18 13.20 6.71
C PRO A 283 11.12 11.95 7.58
N SER A 284 11.43 12.11 8.85
CA SER A 284 11.25 11.05 9.82
C SER A 284 9.79 10.63 9.74
N VAL A 285 9.55 9.45 9.17
CA VAL A 285 8.24 8.82 9.19
C VAL A 285 7.86 8.78 10.67
N VAL A 286 6.87 9.58 11.08
CA VAL A 286 6.12 9.26 12.28
C VAL A 286 5.58 7.87 11.99
N ARG A 287 6.18 6.87 12.64
CA ARG A 287 5.81 5.46 12.51
C ARG A 287 4.32 5.38 12.83
N LEU A 288 3.48 5.32 11.80
CA LEU A 288 2.13 4.80 11.95
C LEU A 288 2.31 3.30 12.24
N SER A 289 2.32 2.99 13.54
CA SER A 289 2.21 1.66 14.15
C SER A 289 3.09 0.56 13.54
N LYS A 290 4.41 0.68 13.68
CA LYS A 290 5.18 -0.54 14.03
C LYS A 290 4.92 -0.78 15.51
N GLY A 291 4.24 -1.89 15.83
CA GLY A 291 4.11 -2.37 17.20
C GLY A 291 5.45 -2.30 17.91
N VAL A 292 5.42 -1.78 19.13
CA VAL A 292 6.57 -1.70 20.02
C VAL A 292 7.08 -3.12 20.23
N PHE A 293 8.15 -3.48 19.52
CA PHE A 293 9.06 -4.55 19.90
C PHE A 293 10.47 -4.17 19.44
N ALA A 294 11.30 -3.90 20.45
CA ALA A 294 12.76 -3.91 20.48
C ALA A 294 13.54 -3.37 19.26
N LYS A 295 14.23 -2.25 19.49
CA LYS A 295 15.71 -2.21 19.41
C LYS A 295 16.19 -0.93 20.09
N ARG A 296 16.74 -1.09 21.31
CA ARG A 296 17.77 -0.18 21.85
C ARG A 296 18.83 -0.05 20.76
N TYR A 297 19.06 1.17 20.27
CA TYR A 297 20.32 1.47 19.60
C TYR A 297 21.24 2.15 20.61
N VAL A 298 22.32 1.44 20.84
CA VAL A 298 23.52 1.77 21.59
C VAL A 298 24.02 3.17 21.22
N ARG A 299 24.29 4.01 22.23
CA ARG A 299 25.18 5.18 22.09
C ARG A 299 26.58 4.62 21.79
N GLY A 300 27.02 4.75 20.55
CA GLY A 300 28.41 4.51 20.17
C GLY A 300 29.03 5.83 19.73
N SER A 301 29.84 6.41 20.61
CA SER A 301 30.75 7.51 20.32
C SER A 301 31.84 7.03 19.36
N ALA A 302 31.77 7.45 18.09
CA ALA A 302 32.92 7.36 17.20
C ALA A 302 33.81 8.58 17.46
N ARG A 303 34.87 8.37 18.25
CA ARG A 303 36.03 9.27 18.31
C ARG A 303 36.84 8.98 17.04
N ALA A 304 37.10 9.99 16.22
CA ALA A 304 38.05 9.88 15.11
C ALA A 304 39.48 9.76 15.67
N PRO A 305 40.38 8.98 15.06
CA PRO A 305 41.80 9.09 15.35
C PRO A 305 42.31 10.44 14.83
N ALA A 306 43.05 11.14 15.69
CA ALA A 306 43.84 12.32 15.34
C ALA A 306 45.08 11.89 14.51
N PRO A 307 45.73 12.82 13.78
CA PRO A 307 46.67 12.49 12.70
C PRO A 307 47.92 11.76 13.16
#